data_AF-A0A258RKE2-F1
#
_entry.id   AF-A0A258RKE2-F1
#
_cell.length_a   1.000
_cell.length_b   1.000
_cell.length_c   1.000
_cell.angle_alpha   90.00
_cell.angle_beta   90.00
_cell.angle_gamma   90.00
#
_symmetry.space_group_name_H-M   'P 1'
#
loop_
_entity.id
_entity.type
_entity.pdbx_description
1 polymer ?
#
loop_
_entity_poly.entity_id
_entity_poly.type
_entity_poly.pdbx_seq_one_letter_code
_entity_poly.pdbx_strand_id
1 'polypeptide(L)'
;MSPDPAIELARVRAICLALPEADERLSHGSPGFFITKGKFFAYFWHNHHDDGITAVHTKTSGFEEQAMLIEMDPDFYFIPPYLGPSGWIGMRLDLDDTDWDRVADRITVSWTLIAPKRLLTEGLT
;
A
#
# COMPACT_ATOMS: atom_id res chain seq x y z
N MET A 1 -7.77 -8.65 -18.46
CA MET A 1 -7.86 -7.28 -19.03
C MET A 1 -7.30 -6.39 -17.92
N SER A 2 -6.26 -5.58 -18.12
CA SER A 2 -5.76 -4.75 -17.00
C SER A 2 -6.94 -3.90 -16.52
N PRO A 3 -7.33 -3.97 -15.23
CA PRO A 3 -8.49 -3.26 -14.76
C PRO A 3 -8.25 -1.75 -14.84
N ASP A 4 -9.35 -0.98 -14.96
CA ASP A 4 -9.27 0.47 -15.11
C ASP A 4 -8.65 1.07 -13.84
N PRO A 5 -7.43 1.63 -13.89
CA PRO A 5 -6.69 2.07 -12.71
C PRO A 5 -7.44 3.08 -11.86
N ALA A 6 -8.47 3.76 -12.41
CA ALA A 6 -9.36 4.61 -11.63
C ALA A 6 -10.21 3.83 -10.62
N ILE A 7 -10.66 2.61 -10.95
CA ILE A 7 -11.43 1.72 -10.07
C ILE A 7 -10.54 1.23 -8.92
N GLU A 8 -9.34 0.73 -9.22
CA GLU A 8 -8.40 0.27 -8.19
C GLU A 8 -8.00 1.42 -7.28
N LEU A 9 -7.69 2.59 -7.86
CA LEU A 9 -7.34 3.78 -7.08
C LEU A 9 -8.49 4.23 -6.19
N ALA A 10 -9.74 4.17 -6.66
CA ALA A 10 -10.91 4.51 -5.85
C ALA A 10 -11.06 3.57 -4.63
N ARG A 11 -10.81 2.27 -4.81
CA ARG A 11 -10.83 1.30 -3.70
C ARG A 11 -9.69 1.51 -2.72
N VAL A 12 -8.46 1.73 -3.21
CA VAL A 12 -7.31 2.06 -2.36
C VAL A 12 -7.56 3.35 -1.58
N ARG A 13 -8.14 4.38 -2.20
CA ARG A 13 -8.56 5.61 -1.51
C ARG A 13 -9.55 5.33 -0.40
N ALA A 14 -10.59 4.54 -0.67
CA ALA A 14 -11.61 4.20 0.31
C ALA A 14 -11.01 3.50 1.54
N ILE A 15 -10.08 2.57 1.34
CA ILE A 15 -9.37 1.87 2.41
C ILE A 15 -8.47 2.83 3.18
N CYS A 16 -7.58 3.54 2.48
CA CYS A 16 -6.58 4.40 3.11
C CYS A 16 -7.22 5.54 3.90
N LEU A 17 -8.24 6.21 3.34
CA LEU A 17 -8.88 7.38 3.95
C LEU A 17 -9.88 7.02 5.06
N ALA A 18 -10.20 5.74 5.24
CA ALA A 18 -10.93 5.27 6.41
C ALA A 18 -10.03 5.17 7.66
N LEU A 19 -8.71 5.17 7.49
CA LEU A 19 -7.76 5.08 8.60
C LEU A 19 -7.63 6.42 9.34
N PRO A 20 -7.44 6.40 10.68
CA PRO A 20 -7.38 7.63 11.46
C PRO A 20 -6.28 8.58 10.98
N GLU A 21 -6.67 9.84 10.77
CA GLU A 21 -5.82 10.92 10.30
C GLU A 21 -5.05 10.62 9.00
N ALA A 22 -5.58 9.73 8.15
CA ALA A 22 -5.06 9.55 6.81
C ALA A 22 -5.48 10.70 5.89
N ASP A 23 -4.56 11.10 5.02
CA ASP A 23 -4.78 12.09 3.97
C ASP A 23 -4.00 11.68 2.70
N GLU A 24 -4.33 12.29 1.57
CA GLU A 24 -3.77 11.98 0.25
C GLU A 24 -3.05 13.20 -0.34
N ARG A 25 -1.89 12.96 -0.95
CA ARG A 25 -1.24 13.95 -1.83
C ARG A 25 -0.41 13.25 -2.89
N LEU A 26 -0.12 13.96 -3.97
CA LEU A 26 0.83 13.46 -4.96
C LEU A 26 2.25 13.45 -4.39
N SER A 27 2.98 12.39 -4.69
CA SER A 27 4.43 12.25 -4.48
C SER A 27 5.04 11.74 -5.76
N HIS A 28 5.92 12.54 -6.37
CA HIS A 28 6.56 12.22 -7.66
C HIS A 28 5.55 11.84 -8.76
N GLY A 29 4.37 12.48 -8.75
CA GLY A 29 3.30 12.24 -9.75
C GLY A 29 2.32 11.12 -9.40
N SER A 30 2.61 10.31 -8.38
CA SER A 30 1.73 9.21 -7.95
C SER A 30 0.93 9.54 -6.69
N PRO A 31 -0.31 9.07 -6.53
CA PRO A 31 -1.06 9.18 -5.29
C PRO A 31 -0.32 8.53 -4.12
N GLY A 32 -0.09 9.29 -3.05
CA GLY A 32 0.51 8.82 -1.82
C GLY A 32 -0.39 9.13 -0.62
N PHE A 33 -0.51 8.16 0.28
CA PHE A 33 -1.33 8.24 1.48
C PHE A 33 -0.45 8.32 2.71
N PHE A 34 -0.73 9.31 3.56
CA PHE A 34 0.09 9.64 4.71
C PHE A 34 -0.77 9.96 5.93
N ILE A 35 -0.19 9.80 7.11
CA ILE A 35 -0.81 10.31 8.34
C ILE A 35 -0.56 11.81 8.39
N THR A 36 -1.58 12.63 8.68
CA THR A 36 -1.41 14.09 8.73
C THR A 36 -0.25 14.48 9.66
N LYS A 37 0.62 15.37 9.18
CA LYS A 37 1.89 15.76 9.85
C LYS A 37 2.86 14.58 10.15
N GLY A 38 2.61 13.41 9.57
CA GLY A 38 3.35 12.17 9.76
C GLY A 38 3.96 11.65 8.46
N LYS A 39 4.15 10.34 8.40
CA LYS A 39 4.81 9.65 7.30
C LYS A 39 3.80 9.06 6.32
N PHE A 40 4.26 8.75 5.11
CA PHE A 40 3.51 7.95 4.15
C PHE A 40 3.46 6.49 4.58
N PHE A 41 2.31 5.86 4.38
CA PHE A 41 2.09 4.43 4.61
C PHE A 41 1.61 3.68 3.36
N ALA A 42 1.14 4.38 2.33
CA ALA A 42 0.82 3.73 1.06
C ALA A 42 1.14 4.61 -0.15
N TYR A 43 1.46 3.99 -1.28
CA TYR A 43 1.53 4.64 -2.59
C TYR A 43 0.81 3.80 -3.63
N PHE A 44 -0.05 4.43 -4.43
CA PHE A 44 -0.66 3.79 -5.58
C PHE A 44 0.14 4.12 -6.84
N TRP A 45 0.64 3.12 -7.54
CA TRP A 45 1.33 3.29 -8.82
C TRP A 45 0.57 2.53 -9.90
N HIS A 46 0.49 3.14 -11.08
CA HIS A 46 -0.03 2.52 -12.29
C HIS A 46 0.93 2.80 -13.45
N ASN A 47 1.28 1.76 -14.19
CA ASN A 47 2.17 1.81 -15.35
C ASN A 47 3.45 2.63 -15.07
N HIS A 48 4.06 2.38 -13.91
CA HIS A 48 5.16 3.20 -13.43
C HIS A 48 6.45 2.79 -14.15
N HIS A 49 7.02 3.70 -14.95
CA HIS A 49 8.07 3.39 -15.93
C HIS A 49 7.63 2.42 -17.03
N ASP A 50 6.38 2.52 -17.48
CA ASP A 50 5.83 1.72 -18.60
C ASP A 50 5.89 0.21 -18.36
N ASP A 51 5.80 -0.21 -17.10
CA ASP A 51 5.83 -1.62 -16.67
C ASP A 51 4.47 -2.33 -16.82
N GLY A 52 3.39 -1.59 -17.11
CA GLY A 52 2.03 -2.11 -17.22
C GLY A 52 1.39 -2.54 -15.90
N ILE A 53 2.03 -2.29 -14.75
CA ILE A 53 1.58 -2.80 -13.45
C ILE A 53 0.70 -1.77 -12.75
N THR A 54 -0.43 -2.21 -12.20
CA THR A 54 -1.22 -1.46 -11.21
C THR A 54 -0.97 -2.08 -9.84
N ALA A 55 -0.47 -1.30 -8.89
CA ALA A 55 -0.12 -1.80 -7.56
C ALA A 55 -0.30 -0.75 -6.46
N VAL A 56 -0.53 -1.23 -5.24
CA VAL A 56 -0.36 -0.43 -4.03
C VAL A 56 0.86 -0.92 -3.26
N HIS A 57 1.68 0.04 -2.82
CA HIS A 57 2.91 -0.20 -2.10
C HIS A 57 2.73 0.12 -0.63
N THR A 58 3.18 -0.76 0.26
CA THR A 58 2.98 -0.65 1.71
C THR A 58 4.28 -0.94 2.48
N LYS A 59 4.42 -0.41 3.70
CA LYS A 59 5.57 -0.64 4.58
C LYS A 59 5.53 -2.02 5.21
N THR A 60 6.67 -2.71 5.20
CA THR A 60 6.95 -3.88 6.04
C THR A 60 7.72 -3.50 7.30
N SER A 61 7.66 -4.38 8.30
CA SER A 61 8.44 -4.34 9.53
C SER A 61 9.94 -4.57 9.27
N GLY A 62 10.29 -5.21 8.15
CA GLY A 62 11.67 -5.41 7.70
C GLY A 62 11.75 -6.20 6.40
N PHE A 63 12.98 -6.55 6.02
CA PHE A 63 13.26 -7.34 4.82
C PHE A 63 12.86 -8.82 4.96
N GLU A 64 12.83 -9.34 6.20
CA GLU A 64 12.39 -10.71 6.46
C GLU A 64 10.91 -10.88 6.12
N GLU A 65 10.05 -9.94 6.56
CA GLU A 65 8.63 -9.94 6.19
C GLU A 65 8.44 -9.78 4.68
N GLN A 66 9.24 -8.95 4.00
CA GLN A 66 9.17 -8.85 2.54
C GLN A 66 9.41 -10.20 1.86
N ALA A 67 10.47 -10.90 2.27
CA ALA A 67 10.83 -12.19 1.72
C ALA A 67 9.73 -13.23 1.98
N MET A 68 9.20 -13.29 3.22
CA MET A 68 8.10 -14.20 3.57
C MET A 68 6.83 -13.94 2.76
N LEU A 69 6.45 -12.68 2.57
CA LEU A 69 5.25 -12.33 1.78
C LEU A 69 5.41 -12.77 0.32
N ILE A 70 6.57 -12.54 -0.27
CA ILE A 70 6.85 -12.99 -1.66
C ILE A 70 6.89 -14.51 -1.75
N GLU A 71 7.47 -15.21 -0.78
CA GLU A 71 7.48 -16.68 -0.76
C GLU A 71 6.05 -17.26 -0.65
N MET A 72 5.19 -16.61 0.14
CA MET A 72 3.80 -17.01 0.31
C MET A 72 2.97 -16.83 -0.97
N ASP A 73 3.22 -15.78 -1.73
CA ASP A 73 2.47 -15.47 -2.96
C ASP A 73 3.29 -14.57 -3.91
N PRO A 74 4.13 -15.18 -4.77
CA PRO A 74 5.05 -14.45 -5.64
C PRO A 74 4.37 -13.80 -6.85
N ASP A 75 3.12 -14.17 -7.15
CA ASP A 75 2.35 -13.54 -8.23
C ASP A 75 1.70 -12.23 -7.74
N PHE A 76 1.35 -12.16 -6.45
CA PHE A 76 0.72 -10.99 -5.84
C PHE A 76 1.72 -9.99 -5.27
N TYR A 77 2.77 -10.46 -4.60
CA TYR A 77 3.76 -9.61 -3.93
C TYR A 77 5.05 -9.46 -4.72
N PHE A 78 5.63 -8.26 -4.70
CA PHE A 78 6.94 -8.00 -5.30
C PHE A 78 7.71 -6.89 -4.58
N ILE A 79 9.02 -6.83 -4.81
CA ILE A 79 9.85 -5.72 -4.34
C ILE A 79 9.77 -4.56 -5.35
N PRO A 80 9.18 -3.42 -4.98
CA PRO A 80 9.10 -2.28 -5.89
C PRO A 80 10.47 -1.65 -6.11
N PRO A 81 10.77 -1.19 -7.33
CA PRO A 81 11.94 -0.37 -7.59
C PRO A 81 11.99 0.85 -6.67
N TYR A 82 13.19 1.20 -6.19
CA TYR A 82 13.49 2.36 -5.31
C TYR A 82 12.91 2.31 -3.89
N LEU A 83 11.65 1.91 -3.72
CA LEU A 83 10.99 1.78 -2.42
C LEU A 83 11.41 0.50 -1.69
N GLY A 84 11.69 -0.58 -2.43
CA GLY A 84 12.07 -1.89 -1.90
C GLY A 84 13.19 -1.84 -0.87
N PRO A 85 14.36 -1.24 -1.18
CA PRO A 85 15.47 -1.07 -0.23
C PRO A 85 15.13 -0.28 1.03
N SER A 86 14.01 0.45 1.04
CA SER A 86 13.49 1.19 2.20
C SER A 86 12.35 0.46 2.93
N GLY A 87 12.22 -0.86 2.75
CA GLY A 87 11.26 -1.70 3.46
C GLY A 87 9.82 -1.52 2.98
N TRP A 88 9.62 -1.39 1.66
CA TRP A 88 8.28 -1.35 1.06
C TRP A 88 8.05 -2.58 0.19
N ILE A 89 6.81 -3.07 0.15
CA ILE A 89 6.38 -4.18 -0.69
C ILE A 89 5.21 -3.75 -1.56
N GLY A 90 5.20 -4.19 -2.83
CA GLY A 90 4.09 -3.98 -3.76
C GLY A 90 3.10 -5.13 -3.72
N MET A 91 1.82 -4.80 -3.82
CA MET A 91 0.71 -5.73 -4.06
C MET A 91 0.11 -5.44 -5.43
N ARG A 92 0.09 -6.45 -6.32
CA ARG A 92 -0.54 -6.36 -7.64
C ARG A 92 -2.06 -6.19 -7.47
N LEU A 93 -2.65 -5.24 -8.19
CA LEU A 93 -4.10 -4.96 -8.23
C LEU A 93 -4.69 -5.21 -9.61
N ASP A 94 -3.87 -5.62 -10.56
CA ASP A 94 -4.18 -5.91 -11.96
C ASP A 94 -4.39 -7.41 -12.23
N LEU A 95 -4.52 -8.22 -11.17
CA LEU A 95 -4.85 -9.65 -11.26
C LEU A 95 -6.37 -9.83 -11.31
N ASP A 96 -6.81 -10.80 -12.12
CA ASP A 96 -8.20 -11.28 -12.12
C ASP A 96 -8.49 -11.86 -10.71
N ASP A 97 -9.47 -11.32 -9.99
CA ASP A 97 -9.84 -11.68 -8.60
C ASP A 97 -8.94 -11.15 -7.47
N THR A 98 -8.53 -9.89 -7.54
CA THR A 98 -7.87 -9.20 -6.42
C THR A 98 -8.70 -9.29 -5.12
N ASP A 99 -8.13 -9.90 -4.08
CA ASP A 99 -8.69 -9.96 -2.72
C ASP A 99 -8.51 -8.62 -2.00
N TRP A 100 -9.59 -7.84 -1.91
CA TRP A 100 -9.55 -6.49 -1.34
C TRP A 100 -9.48 -6.47 0.18
N ASP A 101 -9.91 -7.54 0.86
CA ASP A 101 -9.79 -7.64 2.31
C ASP A 101 -8.31 -7.83 2.67
N ARG A 102 -7.60 -8.70 1.94
CA ARG A 102 -6.14 -8.88 2.07
C ARG A 102 -5.37 -7.59 1.78
N VAL A 103 -5.78 -6.81 0.77
CA VAL A 103 -5.19 -5.49 0.47
C VAL A 103 -5.43 -4.53 1.64
N ALA A 104 -6.65 -4.49 2.18
CA ALA A 104 -7.01 -3.62 3.29
C ALA A 104 -6.24 -3.95 4.58
N ASP A 105 -6.11 -5.23 4.91
CA ASP A 105 -5.33 -5.70 6.04
C ASP A 105 -3.87 -5.26 5.93
N ARG A 106 -3.28 -5.41 4.74
CA ARG A 106 -1.87 -5.04 4.53
C ARG A 106 -1.65 -3.52 4.59
N ILE A 107 -2.58 -2.72 4.07
CA ILE A 107 -2.53 -1.26 4.21
C ILE A 107 -2.64 -0.87 5.69
N THR A 108 -3.51 -1.52 6.45
CA THR A 108 -3.70 -1.28 7.90
C THR A 108 -2.44 -1.63 8.70
N VAL A 109 -1.77 -2.74 8.40
CA VAL A 109 -0.46 -3.09 8.98
C VAL A 109 0.56 -2.00 8.70
N SER A 110 0.64 -1.51 7.46
CA SER A 110 1.57 -0.45 7.08
C SER A 110 1.33 0.87 7.80
N TRP A 111 0.06 1.27 7.93
CA TRP A 111 -0.33 2.44 8.71
C TRP A 111 0.05 2.24 10.19
N THR A 112 -0.20 1.08 10.76
CA THR A 112 0.12 0.75 12.16
C THR A 112 1.62 0.87 12.44
N LEU A 113 2.47 0.42 11.51
CA LEU A 113 3.93 0.50 11.65
C LEU A 113 4.47 1.93 11.74
N ILE A 114 3.75 2.92 11.19
CA ILE A 114 4.19 4.32 11.17
C ILE A 114 3.33 5.23 12.05
N ALA A 115 2.19 4.76 12.54
CA ALA A 115 1.26 5.55 13.32
C ALA A 115 1.87 5.95 14.67
N PRO A 116 1.71 7.21 15.10
CA PRO A 116 2.09 7.63 16.44
C PRO A 116 1.23 6.88 17.47
N LYS A 117 1.83 6.55 18.62
CA LYS A 117 1.20 5.74 19.68
C LYS A 117 -0.23 6.15 20.04
N ARG A 118 -0.53 7.46 20.04
CA ARG A 118 -1.88 7.98 20.35
C ARG A 118 -2.98 7.40 19.45
N LEU A 119 -2.68 7.22 18.15
CA LEU A 119 -3.65 6.69 17.19
C LEU A 119 -3.87 5.18 17.33
N LEU A 120 -2.90 4.47 17.92
CA LEU A 120 -3.02 3.03 18.20
C LEU A 120 -3.87 2.76 19.45
N THR A 121 -3.87 3.70 20.39
CA THR A 121 -4.65 3.58 21.64
C THR A 121 -6.09 4.08 21.51
N GLU A 122 -6.37 4.96 20.55
CA GLU A 122 -7.71 5.53 20.32
C GLU A 122 -8.57 4.67 19.36
N GLY A 123 -7.98 3.68 18.68
CA GLY A 123 -8.66 2.82 17.70
C GLY A 123 -9.10 1.44 18.22
N LEU A 124 -9.11 1.23 19.55
CA LEU A 124 -9.42 -0.08 20.18
C LEU A 124 -10.64 -0.03 21.12
N THR A 125 -11.59 0.88 20.87
CA THR A 125 -12.91 0.91 21.52
C THR A 125 -14.02 0.58 20.55
#